data_AF-A0A6G1S6J8-F1
#
_entry.id   AF-A0A6G1S6J8-F1
#
_cell.length_a   1.000
_cell.length_b   1.000
_cell.length_c   1.000
_cell.angle_alpha   90.00
_cell.angle_beta   90.00
_cell.angle_gamma   90.00
#
_symmetry.space_group_name_H-M   'P 1'
#
loop_
_entity.id
_entity.type
_entity.pdbx_description
1 polymer ?
#
loop_
_entity_poly.entity_id
_entity_poly.type
_entity_poly.pdbx_seq_one_letter_code
_entity_poly.pdbx_strand_id
1 'polypeptide(L)'
;DLVSFGRSMRRFFHDLEMCKIQPILIFGGPILYNTEQREAVLSRQETYYQRGIRQFNHNNYYKGHKIYAKLIPASRLKMILSNVAREAGIQMIQTPYNKIAQKANELKCPVLTNESDFIIYDLEYGFSKLDYFKYRSLICADKLDGEAPKIRCSLFSQAKLAETLPGGINREMWPLLSILLGNDYIDVRIFEDVKRSICGYQYEDALDIPVYQRLDHRRMTDLLTWMSGKSLQEALDYILKSVDYQQIDRERLLRLIEFCLAKYQ
;
A
#
# COMPACT_ATOMS: atom_id res chain seq x y z
N ASP A 1 6.88 -23.17 -4.63
CA ASP A 1 6.51 -23.87 -3.37
C ASP A 1 7.21 -23.19 -2.18
N LEU A 2 7.06 -23.73 -0.96
CA LEU A 2 7.64 -23.15 0.26
C LEU A 2 9.17 -23.22 0.31
N VAL A 3 9.78 -24.24 -0.29
CA VAL A 3 11.23 -24.41 -0.34
C VAL A 3 11.83 -23.37 -1.29
N SER A 4 11.22 -23.17 -2.46
CA SER A 4 11.67 -22.13 -3.40
C SER A 4 11.55 -20.73 -2.80
N PHE A 5 10.47 -20.45 -2.05
CA PHE A 5 10.33 -19.21 -1.28
C PHE A 5 11.47 -19.00 -0.28
N GLY A 6 11.81 -20.01 0.52
CA GLY A 6 12.93 -19.95 1.46
C GLY A 6 14.28 -19.67 0.79
N ARG A 7 14.55 -20.31 -0.36
CA ARG A 7 15.77 -20.02 -1.15
C ARG A 7 15.78 -18.58 -1.67
N SER A 8 14.64 -18.07 -2.16
CA SER A 8 14.53 -16.68 -2.61
C SER A 8 14.77 -15.67 -1.49
N MET A 9 14.27 -15.93 -0.27
CA MET A 9 14.50 -15.05 0.88
C MET A 9 15.95 -15.05 1.33
N ARG A 10 16.62 -16.21 1.37
CA ARG A 10 18.06 -16.29 1.66
C ARG A 10 18.88 -15.50 0.65
N ARG A 11 18.56 -15.66 -0.63
CA ARG A 11 19.22 -14.92 -1.70
C ARG A 11 19.00 -13.42 -1.56
N PHE A 12 17.77 -13.00 -1.28
CA PHE A 12 17.42 -11.60 -1.07
C PHE A 12 18.24 -10.97 0.06
N PHE A 13 18.33 -11.61 1.23
CA PHE A 13 19.12 -11.09 2.35
C PHE A 13 20.62 -11.08 2.08
N HIS A 14 21.13 -12.10 1.40
CA HIS A 14 22.52 -12.11 0.94
C HIS A 14 22.81 -10.95 -0.03
N ASP A 15 21.93 -10.67 -0.98
CA ASP A 15 22.11 -9.57 -1.93
C ASP A 15 22.07 -8.20 -1.20
N LEU A 16 21.25 -8.04 -0.15
CA LEU A 16 21.25 -6.84 0.70
C LEU A 16 22.57 -6.67 1.46
N GLU A 17 23.08 -7.74 2.06
CA GLU A 17 24.36 -7.76 2.77
C GLU A 17 25.52 -7.37 1.85
N MET A 18 25.57 -7.95 0.64
CA MET A 18 26.55 -7.59 -0.39
C MET A 18 26.50 -6.10 -0.74
N CYS A 19 25.31 -5.50 -0.73
CA CYS A 19 25.12 -4.07 -0.97
C CYS A 19 25.33 -3.20 0.28
N LYS A 20 25.80 -3.76 1.40
CA LYS A 20 25.96 -3.08 2.70
C LYS A 20 24.64 -2.48 3.23
N ILE A 21 23.50 -3.11 2.90
CA ILE A 21 22.18 -2.73 3.40
C ILE A 21 21.84 -3.63 4.59
N GLN A 22 21.57 -3.03 5.75
CA GLN A 22 21.14 -3.74 6.94
C GLN A 22 19.60 -3.73 7.04
N PRO A 23 18.91 -4.83 6.70
CA PRO A 23 17.46 -4.87 6.83
C PRO A 23 17.02 -5.01 8.29
N ILE A 24 15.85 -4.44 8.60
CA ILE A 24 15.09 -4.72 9.82
C ILE A 24 13.75 -5.27 9.38
N LEU A 25 13.37 -6.45 9.87
CA LEU A 25 12.11 -7.08 9.52
C LEU A 25 11.04 -6.70 10.55
N ILE A 26 10.02 -5.96 10.11
CA ILE A 26 8.89 -5.56 10.96
C ILE A 26 7.68 -6.44 10.64
N PHE A 27 7.16 -7.12 11.66
CA PHE A 27 5.89 -7.83 11.59
C PHE A 27 4.78 -6.97 12.17
N GLY A 28 3.76 -6.71 11.36
CA GLY A 28 2.50 -6.10 11.82
C GLY A 28 1.73 -7.05 12.74
N GLY A 29 1.20 -6.49 13.82
CA GLY A 29 0.28 -7.15 14.73
C GLY A 29 -1.14 -7.17 14.15
N PRO A 30 -2.08 -7.87 14.82
CA PRO A 30 -3.48 -7.80 14.42
C PRO A 30 -3.98 -6.36 14.52
N ILE A 31 -4.89 -6.00 13.61
CA ILE A 31 -5.68 -4.79 13.75
C ILE A 31 -6.86 -5.16 14.66
N LEU A 32 -7.06 -4.39 15.73
CA LEU A 32 -8.24 -4.53 16.58
C LEU A 32 -9.43 -3.95 15.83
N TYR A 33 -10.38 -4.81 15.49
CA TYR A 33 -11.61 -4.44 14.80
C TYR A 33 -12.78 -4.48 15.78
N ASN A 34 -13.70 -3.53 15.66
CA ASN A 34 -15.07 -3.75 16.16
C ASN A 34 -15.81 -4.76 15.25
N THR A 35 -17.00 -5.20 15.65
CA THR A 35 -17.75 -6.26 14.95
C THR A 35 -17.99 -5.93 13.47
N GLU A 36 -18.43 -4.70 13.16
CA GLU A 36 -18.73 -4.27 11.80
C GLU A 36 -17.47 -4.21 10.92
N GLN A 37 -16.36 -3.70 11.46
CA GLN A 37 -15.07 -3.66 10.78
C GLN A 37 -14.53 -5.08 10.50
N ARG A 38 -14.74 -6.00 11.45
CA ARG A 38 -14.31 -7.39 11.31
C ARG A 38 -15.04 -8.08 10.16
N GLU A 39 -16.36 -7.87 10.05
CA GLU A 39 -17.15 -8.44 8.96
C GLU A 39 -16.73 -7.92 7.58
N ALA A 40 -16.47 -6.62 7.46
CA ALA A 40 -15.98 -6.01 6.22
C ALA A 40 -14.64 -6.62 5.77
N VAL A 41 -13.69 -6.76 6.71
CA VAL A 41 -12.38 -7.36 6.45
C VAL A 41 -12.48 -8.84 6.10
N LEU A 42 -13.31 -9.62 6.82
CA LEU A 42 -13.51 -11.04 6.54
C LEU A 42 -14.15 -11.26 5.17
N SER A 43 -15.15 -10.46 4.79
CA SER A 43 -15.79 -10.54 3.46
C SER A 43 -14.80 -10.28 2.32
N ARG A 44 -13.89 -9.32 2.49
CA ARG A 44 -12.81 -9.05 1.52
C ARG A 44 -11.80 -10.19 1.44
N GLN A 45 -11.39 -10.74 2.59
CA GLN A 45 -10.49 -11.89 2.63
C GLN A 45 -11.11 -13.11 1.94
N GLU A 46 -12.39 -13.40 2.22
CA GLU A 46 -13.12 -14.47 1.56
C GLU A 46 -13.15 -14.26 0.04
N THR A 47 -13.49 -13.05 -0.41
CA THR A 47 -13.46 -12.70 -1.84
C THR A 47 -12.07 -12.91 -2.46
N TYR A 48 -11.00 -12.54 -1.74
CA TYR A 48 -9.62 -12.73 -2.19
C TYR A 48 -9.29 -14.23 -2.35
N TYR A 49 -9.63 -15.06 -1.37
CA TYR A 49 -9.41 -16.51 -1.42
C TYR A 49 -10.24 -17.16 -2.52
N GLN A 50 -11.52 -16.80 -2.65
CA GLN A 50 -12.40 -17.30 -3.71
C GLN A 50 -11.87 -16.97 -5.10
N ARG A 51 -11.33 -15.76 -5.30
CA ARG A 51 -10.63 -15.39 -6.55
C ARG A 51 -9.40 -16.28 -6.79
N GLY A 52 -8.62 -16.56 -5.75
CA GLY A 52 -7.50 -17.49 -5.81
C GLY A 52 -7.92 -18.91 -6.22
N ILE A 53 -8.98 -19.44 -5.61
CA ILE A 53 -9.52 -20.77 -5.88
C ILE A 53 -10.08 -20.86 -7.31
N ARG A 54 -10.87 -19.88 -7.76
CA ARG A 54 -11.40 -19.85 -9.14
C ARG A 54 -10.27 -19.82 -10.18
N GLN A 55 -9.23 -19.03 -9.93
CA GLN A 55 -8.04 -18.96 -10.79
C GLN A 55 -7.25 -20.28 -10.79
N PHE A 56 -7.26 -21.02 -9.69
CA PHE A 56 -6.65 -22.35 -9.58
C PHE A 56 -7.43 -23.41 -10.37
N ASN A 57 -8.76 -23.42 -10.27
CA ASN A 57 -9.62 -24.42 -10.90
C ASN A 57 -9.69 -24.31 -12.44
N HIS A 58 -9.47 -23.12 -13.01
CA HIS A 58 -9.45 -22.95 -14.47
C HIS A 58 -8.07 -23.30 -15.06
N ASN A 59 -7.78 -24.59 -15.28
CA ASN A 59 -6.74 -25.22 -16.15
C ASN A 59 -5.36 -24.52 -16.36
N ASN A 60 -5.01 -23.50 -15.57
CA ASN A 60 -3.82 -22.67 -15.71
C ASN A 60 -2.74 -23.11 -14.72
N TYR A 61 -2.57 -24.43 -14.57
CA TYR A 61 -1.50 -25.04 -13.79
C TYR A 61 -0.12 -24.49 -14.20
N TYR A 62 0.00 -24.05 -15.46
CA TYR A 62 1.23 -23.55 -16.10
C TYR A 62 1.53 -22.04 -15.89
N LYS A 63 0.63 -21.20 -15.37
CA LYS A 63 0.96 -19.80 -14.99
C LYS A 63 1.47 -19.70 -13.54
N GLY A 64 2.13 -20.77 -13.10
CA GLY A 64 2.18 -21.30 -11.73
C GLY A 64 3.18 -20.71 -10.74
N HIS A 65 3.14 -19.41 -10.48
CA HIS A 65 3.77 -18.85 -9.26
C HIS A 65 2.87 -17.86 -8.51
N LYS A 66 2.12 -16.99 -9.22
CA LYS A 66 1.25 -15.98 -8.59
C LYS A 66 -0.01 -16.56 -7.92
N ILE A 67 -0.58 -17.65 -8.47
CA ILE A 67 -1.80 -18.28 -7.93
C ILE A 67 -1.50 -19.05 -6.64
N TYR A 68 -0.40 -19.82 -6.64
CA TYR A 68 0.04 -20.59 -5.46
C TYR A 68 0.31 -19.70 -4.24
N ALA A 69 0.88 -18.49 -4.44
CA ALA A 69 1.12 -17.55 -3.35
C ALA A 69 -0.16 -17.10 -2.62
N LYS A 70 -1.31 -17.02 -3.32
CA LYS A 70 -2.60 -16.62 -2.71
C LYS A 70 -3.22 -17.71 -1.84
N LEU A 71 -2.85 -18.96 -2.06
CA LEU A 71 -3.43 -20.12 -1.38
C LEU A 71 -2.54 -20.63 -0.23
N ILE A 72 -1.30 -20.15 -0.12
CA ILE A 72 -0.42 -20.49 0.99
C ILE A 72 -0.83 -19.67 2.21
N PRO A 73 -1.10 -20.29 3.38
CA PRO A 73 -1.40 -19.56 4.60
C PRO A 73 -0.26 -18.61 4.97
N ALA A 74 -0.60 -17.34 5.25
CA ALA A 74 0.37 -16.31 5.62
C ALA A 74 1.24 -16.70 6.82
N SER A 75 0.70 -17.49 7.76
CA SER A 75 1.44 -18.04 8.90
C SER A 75 2.63 -18.93 8.49
N ARG A 76 2.49 -19.71 7.41
CA ARG A 76 3.58 -20.56 6.88
C ARG A 76 4.68 -19.73 6.23
N LEU A 77 4.30 -18.71 5.46
CA LEU A 77 5.26 -17.76 4.88
C LEU A 77 5.99 -16.98 5.98
N LYS A 78 5.27 -16.49 6.99
CA LYS A 78 5.84 -15.80 8.16
C LYS A 78 6.84 -16.68 8.89
N MET A 79 6.52 -17.95 9.12
CA MET A 79 7.41 -18.90 9.79
C MET A 79 8.72 -19.10 9.01
N ILE A 80 8.64 -19.34 7.70
CA ILE A 80 9.82 -19.52 6.85
C ILE A 80 10.67 -18.25 6.82
N LEU A 81 10.03 -17.09 6.61
CA LEU A 81 10.71 -15.80 6.61
C LEU A 81 11.42 -15.53 7.95
N SER A 82 10.77 -15.84 9.07
CA SER A 82 11.34 -15.66 10.41
C SER A 82 12.57 -16.56 10.63
N ASN A 83 12.52 -17.81 10.16
CA ASN A 83 13.66 -18.72 10.27
C ASN A 83 14.84 -18.25 9.41
N VAL A 84 14.57 -17.87 8.16
CA VAL A 84 15.60 -17.35 7.25
C VAL A 84 16.20 -16.03 7.78
N ALA A 85 15.38 -15.14 8.33
CA ALA A 85 15.85 -13.90 8.96
C ALA A 85 16.74 -14.19 10.18
N ARG A 86 16.36 -15.15 11.03
CA ARG A 86 17.17 -15.56 12.19
C ARG A 86 18.51 -16.16 11.77
N GLU A 87 18.52 -17.02 10.75
CA GLU A 87 19.75 -17.60 10.18
C GLU A 87 20.70 -16.50 9.66
N ALA A 88 20.15 -15.44 9.05
CA ALA A 88 20.89 -14.30 8.52
C ALA A 88 21.22 -13.22 9.57
N GLY A 89 20.92 -13.44 10.86
CA GLY A 89 21.18 -12.45 11.92
C GLY A 89 20.36 -11.16 11.82
N ILE A 90 19.22 -11.18 11.10
CA ILE A 90 18.39 -10.01 10.86
C ILE A 90 17.53 -9.70 12.09
N GLN A 91 17.55 -8.43 12.51
CA GLN A 91 16.69 -7.95 13.59
C GLN A 91 15.20 -8.05 13.17
N MET A 92 14.40 -8.64 14.04
CA MET A 92 12.95 -8.77 13.87
C MET A 92 12.21 -8.00 14.97
N ILE A 93 11.21 -7.20 14.59
CA ILE A 93 10.39 -6.40 15.49
C ILE A 93 8.92 -6.74 15.25
N GLN A 94 8.15 -6.95 16.31
CA GLN A 94 6.69 -7.08 16.25
C GLN A 94 6.07 -5.79 16.79
N THR A 95 5.17 -5.17 16.03
CA THR A 95 4.51 -3.91 16.40
C THR A 95 3.04 -3.93 15.96
N PRO A 96 2.11 -3.22 16.63
CA PRO A 96 0.78 -2.99 16.08
C PRO A 96 0.85 -2.45 14.65
N TYR A 97 -0.08 -2.84 13.77
CA TYR A 97 -0.03 -2.47 12.36
C TYR A 97 -0.02 -0.95 12.13
N ASN A 98 -0.84 -0.22 12.88
CA ASN A 98 -0.91 1.25 12.85
C ASN A 98 0.34 1.95 13.41
N LYS A 99 1.31 1.19 13.97
CA LYS A 99 2.56 1.74 14.52
C LYS A 99 3.78 1.44 13.66
N ILE A 100 3.62 0.79 12.50
CA ILE A 100 4.74 0.49 11.60
C ILE A 100 5.41 1.78 11.09
N ALA A 101 4.63 2.78 10.68
CA ALA A 101 5.18 4.04 10.18
C ALA A 101 5.94 4.82 11.26
N GLN A 102 5.34 4.95 12.45
CA GLN A 102 6.03 5.53 13.62
C GLN A 102 7.34 4.79 13.89
N LYS A 103 7.31 3.45 13.86
CA LYS A 103 8.51 2.64 14.13
C LYS A 103 9.61 2.84 13.08
N ALA A 104 9.25 3.00 11.81
CA ALA A 104 10.20 3.27 10.74
C ALA A 104 10.90 4.62 10.94
N ASN A 105 10.17 5.66 11.35
CA ASN A 105 10.75 6.97 11.67
C ASN A 105 11.66 6.91 12.90
N GLU A 106 11.26 6.21 13.97
CA GLU A 106 12.13 5.99 15.16
C GLU A 106 13.46 5.31 14.78
N LEU A 107 13.40 4.34 13.86
CA LEU A 107 14.57 3.62 13.35
C LEU A 107 15.33 4.40 12.26
N LYS A 108 14.82 5.54 11.82
CA LYS A 108 15.38 6.38 10.75
C LYS A 108 15.61 5.60 9.44
N CYS A 109 14.66 4.75 9.09
CA CYS A 109 14.79 3.82 7.97
C CYS A 109 13.68 4.01 6.93
N PRO A 110 13.98 3.95 5.62
CA PRO A 110 12.95 3.85 4.60
C PRO A 110 12.22 2.51 4.70
N VAL A 111 10.94 2.48 4.33
CA VAL A 111 10.13 1.25 4.37
C VAL A 111 10.14 0.56 3.01
N LEU A 112 10.44 -0.74 2.97
CA LEU A 112 10.24 -1.57 1.77
C LEU A 112 8.91 -2.32 1.89
N THR A 113 7.89 -1.91 1.12
CA THR A 113 6.54 -2.48 1.21
C THR A 113 5.78 -2.35 -0.11
N ASN A 114 4.93 -3.34 -0.42
CA ASN A 114 4.00 -3.25 -1.54
C ASN A 114 2.64 -2.67 -1.16
N GLU A 115 2.42 -2.40 0.13
CA GLU A 115 1.18 -1.78 0.63
C GLU A 115 1.09 -0.33 0.13
N SER A 116 0.10 -0.04 -0.71
CA SER A 116 -0.09 1.28 -1.31
C SER A 116 -0.43 2.36 -0.29
N ASP A 117 -1.11 1.99 0.79
CA ASP A 117 -1.54 2.90 1.84
C ASP A 117 -0.35 3.56 2.54
N PHE A 118 0.88 3.06 2.39
CA PHE A 118 2.06 3.71 2.95
C PHE A 118 2.34 5.11 2.39
N ILE A 119 1.70 5.50 1.28
CA ILE A 119 1.75 6.89 0.79
C ILE A 119 1.04 7.88 1.72
N ILE A 120 0.07 7.44 2.52
CA ILE A 120 -0.69 8.33 3.41
C ILE A 120 -0.05 8.51 4.79
N TYR A 121 0.92 7.64 5.13
CA TYR A 121 1.67 7.79 6.38
C TYR A 121 2.79 8.81 6.20
N ASP A 122 3.04 9.57 7.27
CA ASP A 122 4.18 10.48 7.35
C ASP A 122 5.48 9.71 7.59
N LEU A 123 6.08 9.19 6.51
CA LEU A 123 7.36 8.49 6.53
C LEU A 123 8.48 9.45 6.15
N GLU A 124 9.26 9.88 7.14
CA GLU A 124 10.33 10.87 6.98
C GLU A 124 11.38 10.41 5.95
N TYR A 125 11.70 9.12 5.98
CA TYR A 125 12.67 8.49 5.07
C TYR A 125 12.00 7.85 3.84
N GLY A 126 10.68 7.98 3.72
CA GLY A 126 9.88 7.46 2.62
C GLY A 126 9.75 5.93 2.59
N PHE A 127 9.21 5.42 1.49
CA PHE A 127 9.04 4.00 1.23
C PHE A 127 9.35 3.65 -0.23
N SER A 128 9.71 2.40 -0.49
CA SER A 128 9.87 1.83 -1.84
C SER A 128 8.96 0.62 -1.97
N LYS A 129 8.38 0.41 -3.15
CA LYS A 129 7.75 -0.88 -3.48
C LYS A 129 8.78 -1.88 -3.98
N LEU A 130 8.51 -3.17 -3.79
CA LEU A 130 9.39 -4.25 -4.25
C LEU A 130 9.58 -4.22 -5.77
N ASP A 131 8.57 -3.79 -6.53
CA ASP A 131 8.67 -3.70 -7.99
C ASP A 131 9.65 -2.61 -8.45
N TYR A 132 9.87 -1.57 -7.63
CA TYR A 132 10.85 -0.52 -7.90
C TYR A 132 12.22 -0.80 -7.26
N PHE A 133 12.28 -1.63 -6.23
CA PHE A 133 13.52 -2.08 -5.61
C PHE A 133 14.16 -3.22 -6.43
N LYS A 134 15.11 -2.90 -7.32
CA LYS A 134 15.67 -3.84 -8.32
C LYS A 134 16.67 -4.85 -7.75
N TYR A 135 16.30 -5.55 -6.68
CA TYR A 135 17.15 -6.53 -5.97
C TYR A 135 17.61 -7.70 -6.83
N ARG A 136 16.95 -7.95 -7.98
CA ARG A 136 17.33 -9.01 -8.93
C ARG A 136 18.39 -8.58 -9.95
N SER A 137 18.76 -7.31 -9.96
CA SER A 137 19.66 -6.73 -10.95
C SER A 137 20.64 -5.80 -10.24
N LEU A 138 21.60 -6.40 -9.54
CA LEU A 138 22.66 -5.67 -8.86
C LEU A 138 23.52 -4.93 -9.88
N ILE A 139 23.80 -3.66 -9.59
CA ILE A 139 24.74 -2.85 -10.36
C ILE A 139 26.09 -3.03 -9.69
N CYS A 140 26.96 -3.82 -10.32
CA CYS A 140 28.35 -3.96 -9.88
C CYS A 140 29.15 -2.79 -10.45
N ALA A 141 29.92 -2.11 -9.59
CA ALA A 141 30.97 -1.21 -10.08
C ALA A 141 32.05 -2.01 -10.81
N ASP A 142 32.85 -1.34 -11.65
CA ASP A 142 34.01 -1.97 -12.25
C ASP A 142 34.93 -2.52 -11.15
N LYS A 143 35.48 -3.72 -11.40
CA LYS A 143 36.24 -4.51 -10.39
C LYS A 143 37.45 -3.75 -9.80
N LEU A 144 37.83 -2.62 -10.36
CA LEU A 144 38.96 -1.79 -9.96
C LEU A 144 38.65 -0.87 -8.76
N ASP A 145 37.39 -0.52 -8.51
CA ASP A 145 37.06 0.55 -7.56
C ASP A 145 36.70 0.06 -6.14
N GLY A 146 36.65 -1.25 -5.91
CA GLY A 146 36.35 -1.82 -4.58
C GLY A 146 34.97 -1.45 -4.00
N GLU A 147 34.10 -0.80 -4.78
CA GLU A 147 32.76 -0.42 -4.34
C GLU A 147 31.85 -1.63 -4.18
N ALA A 148 30.99 -1.58 -3.16
CA ALA A 148 29.95 -2.57 -2.97
C ALA A 148 28.92 -2.51 -4.12
N PRO A 149 28.34 -3.64 -4.53
CA PRO A 149 27.21 -3.64 -5.46
C PRO A 149 26.08 -2.73 -4.99
N LYS A 150 25.33 -2.15 -5.92
CA LYS A 150 24.22 -1.22 -5.64
C LYS A 150 22.90 -1.78 -6.15
N ILE A 151 21.81 -1.49 -5.42
CA ILE A 151 20.43 -1.79 -5.85
C ILE A 151 19.77 -0.49 -6.29
N ARG A 152 19.33 -0.43 -7.55
CA ARG A 152 18.49 0.68 -8.02
C ARG A 152 17.11 0.60 -7.35
N CYS A 153 16.64 1.72 -6.81
CA CYS A 153 15.30 1.81 -6.22
C CYS A 153 14.64 3.17 -6.48
N SER A 154 13.34 3.25 -6.19
CA SER A 154 12.58 4.51 -6.21
C SER A 154 11.95 4.71 -4.84
N LEU A 155 12.18 5.88 -4.24
CA LEU A 155 11.65 6.25 -2.94
C LEU A 155 10.50 7.25 -3.08
N PHE A 156 9.37 6.90 -2.49
CA PHE A 156 8.12 7.65 -2.47
C PHE A 156 7.85 8.17 -1.05
N SER A 157 7.18 9.31 -0.93
CA SER A 157 6.77 9.90 0.34
C SER A 157 5.70 10.95 0.09
N GLN A 158 4.84 11.19 1.08
CA GLN A 158 3.87 12.29 1.01
C GLN A 158 4.53 13.65 0.75
N ALA A 159 5.68 13.93 1.38
CA ALA A 159 6.38 15.22 1.26
C ALA A 159 6.80 15.49 -0.19
N LYS A 160 7.55 14.55 -0.79
CA LYS A 160 7.94 14.63 -2.21
C LYS A 160 6.74 14.74 -3.16
N LEU A 161 5.62 14.08 -2.86
CA LEU A 161 4.43 14.19 -3.71
C LEU A 161 3.75 15.56 -3.54
N ALA A 162 3.65 16.08 -2.32
CA ALA A 162 3.12 17.41 -2.04
C ALA A 162 3.93 18.51 -2.74
N GLU A 163 5.27 18.38 -2.79
CA GLU A 163 6.16 19.33 -3.48
C GLU A 163 5.89 19.44 -4.98
N THR A 164 5.33 18.39 -5.61
CA THR A 164 4.98 18.42 -7.04
C THR A 164 3.65 19.12 -7.33
N LEU A 165 2.87 19.46 -6.31
CA LEU A 165 1.52 20.02 -6.44
C LEU A 165 1.51 21.52 -6.10
N PRO A 166 0.96 22.39 -6.97
CA PRO A 166 0.82 23.81 -6.68
C PRO A 166 -0.04 24.06 -5.44
N GLY A 167 0.56 24.64 -4.38
CA GLY A 167 -0.12 24.88 -3.10
C GLY A 167 0.02 23.75 -2.07
N GLY A 168 0.60 22.60 -2.47
CA GLY A 168 0.82 21.45 -1.59
C GLY A 168 -0.46 20.80 -1.08
N ILE A 169 -0.30 19.68 -0.36
CA ILE A 169 -1.40 19.01 0.34
C ILE A 169 -1.16 19.11 1.84
N ASN A 170 -2.14 19.64 2.57
CA ASN A 170 -2.13 19.69 4.02
C ASN A 170 -2.00 18.27 4.61
N ARG A 171 -1.18 18.10 5.64
CA ARG A 171 -0.89 16.78 6.23
C ARG A 171 -2.15 15.99 6.62
N GLU A 172 -3.16 16.69 7.13
CA GLU A 172 -4.44 16.11 7.57
C GLU A 172 -5.31 15.59 6.42
N MET A 173 -5.00 15.96 5.18
CA MET A 173 -5.75 15.56 3.98
C MET A 173 -5.32 14.18 3.45
N TRP A 174 -4.13 13.68 3.78
CA TRP A 174 -3.66 12.38 3.27
C TRP A 174 -4.54 11.19 3.66
N PRO A 175 -5.05 11.09 4.91
CA PRO A 175 -6.07 10.09 5.24
C PRO A 175 -7.34 10.21 4.39
N LEU A 176 -7.74 11.43 4.01
CA LEU A 176 -8.92 11.66 3.17
C LEU A 176 -8.74 11.12 1.74
N LEU A 177 -7.52 11.13 1.22
CA LEU A 177 -7.20 10.48 -0.07
C LEU A 177 -7.55 8.98 -0.01
N SER A 178 -7.17 8.28 1.05
CA SER A 178 -7.49 6.86 1.25
C SER A 178 -9.01 6.62 1.34
N ILE A 179 -9.73 7.51 2.02
CA ILE A 179 -11.19 7.46 2.13
C ILE A 179 -11.83 7.58 0.73
N LEU A 180 -11.45 8.58 -0.06
CA LEU A 180 -12.05 8.86 -1.38
C LEU A 180 -11.75 7.78 -2.43
N LEU A 181 -10.57 7.16 -2.34
CA LEU A 181 -10.19 6.03 -3.19
C LEU A 181 -10.85 4.71 -2.75
N GLY A 182 -11.55 4.72 -1.61
CA GLY A 182 -12.03 3.53 -0.92
C GLY A 182 -10.91 2.83 -0.17
N ASN A 183 -11.25 2.35 1.03
CA ASN A 183 -10.31 1.63 1.89
C ASN A 183 -11.02 0.42 2.51
N ASP A 184 -10.41 -0.25 3.49
CA ASP A 184 -10.98 -1.45 4.14
C ASP A 184 -12.31 -1.25 4.86
N TYR A 185 -12.69 0.00 5.11
CA TYR A 185 -13.87 0.36 5.89
C TYR A 185 -14.97 1.01 5.04
N ILE A 186 -14.58 1.77 4.02
CA ILE A 186 -15.51 2.52 3.18
C ILE A 186 -15.37 2.06 1.73
N ASP A 187 -16.50 1.65 1.15
CA ASP A 187 -16.56 1.25 -0.24
C ASP A 187 -16.37 2.45 -1.17
N VAL A 188 -15.52 2.28 -2.18
CA VAL A 188 -15.18 3.30 -3.18
C VAL A 188 -16.40 3.84 -3.94
N ARG A 189 -17.50 3.08 -4.00
CA ARG A 189 -18.76 3.45 -4.65
C ARG A 189 -19.51 4.58 -3.95
N ILE A 190 -19.33 4.71 -2.63
CA ILE A 190 -19.95 5.79 -1.83
C ILE A 190 -19.51 7.17 -2.33
N PHE A 191 -18.29 7.27 -2.85
CA PHE A 191 -17.72 8.53 -3.33
C PHE A 191 -17.73 8.65 -4.87
N GLU A 192 -18.49 7.82 -5.59
CA GLU A 192 -18.51 7.90 -7.05
C GLU A 192 -18.96 9.26 -7.57
N ASP A 193 -20.06 9.81 -7.07
CA ASP A 193 -20.55 11.13 -7.50
C ASP A 193 -19.59 12.26 -7.10
N VAL A 194 -19.01 12.18 -5.91
CA VAL A 194 -17.96 13.11 -5.46
C VAL A 194 -16.78 13.08 -6.43
N LYS A 195 -16.27 11.89 -6.78
CA LYS A 195 -15.16 11.75 -7.72
C LYS A 195 -15.54 12.20 -9.13
N ARG A 196 -16.76 11.92 -9.61
CA ARG A 196 -17.24 12.40 -10.91
C ARG A 196 -17.31 13.92 -10.96
N SER A 197 -17.74 14.56 -9.87
CA SER A 197 -17.77 16.02 -9.79
C SER A 197 -16.36 16.63 -9.77
N ILE A 198 -15.41 15.98 -9.07
CA ILE A 198 -14.01 16.43 -8.99
C ILE A 198 -13.26 16.23 -10.32
N CYS A 199 -13.36 15.03 -10.91
CA CYS A 199 -12.59 14.68 -12.10
C CYS A 199 -13.28 15.18 -13.39
N GLY A 200 -14.60 15.34 -13.39
CA GLY A 200 -15.42 15.68 -14.56
C GLY A 200 -16.03 14.45 -15.25
N TYR A 201 -17.15 14.66 -15.95
CA TYR A 201 -17.97 13.60 -16.57
C TYR A 201 -17.38 12.94 -17.83
N GLN A 202 -16.23 13.38 -18.35
CA GLN A 202 -15.72 12.96 -19.67
C GLN A 202 -15.04 11.58 -19.70
N TYR A 203 -15.14 10.76 -18.65
CA TYR A 203 -14.31 9.56 -18.47
C TYR A 203 -15.04 8.21 -18.62
N GLU A 204 -16.27 8.20 -19.14
CA GLU A 204 -17.08 6.96 -19.19
C GLU A 204 -16.73 6.02 -20.36
N ASP A 205 -16.05 6.50 -21.42
CA ASP A 205 -15.84 5.72 -22.64
C ASP A 205 -14.36 5.54 -23.02
N ALA A 206 -13.68 4.51 -22.50
CA ALA A 206 -12.55 3.87 -23.20
C ALA A 206 -12.18 2.52 -22.57
N LEU A 207 -12.83 1.46 -23.03
CA LEU A 207 -12.52 0.06 -22.72
C LEU A 207 -11.26 -0.40 -23.48
N ASP A 208 -10.09 -0.02 -22.96
CA ASP A 208 -8.81 -0.65 -23.32
C ASP A 208 -7.83 -0.64 -22.13
N ILE A 209 -7.17 -1.77 -21.85
CA ILE A 209 -6.33 -1.99 -20.64
C ILE A 209 -5.19 -0.94 -20.47
N PRO A 210 -4.52 -0.45 -21.53
CA PRO A 210 -3.53 0.64 -21.42
C PRO A 210 -4.14 2.04 -21.20
N VAL A 211 -5.44 2.20 -21.50
CA VAL A 211 -6.17 3.45 -21.29
C VAL A 211 -6.71 3.50 -19.86
N TYR A 212 -7.18 2.37 -19.31
CA TYR A 212 -7.62 2.25 -17.92
C TYR A 212 -6.55 2.71 -16.92
N GLN A 213 -5.28 2.30 -17.09
CA GLN A 213 -4.19 2.76 -16.22
C GLN A 213 -3.97 4.29 -16.35
N ARG A 214 -4.06 4.84 -17.56
CA ARG A 214 -3.94 6.28 -17.79
C ARG A 214 -5.11 7.07 -17.22
N LEU A 215 -6.31 6.52 -17.24
CA LEU A 215 -7.51 7.11 -16.64
C LEU A 215 -7.41 7.10 -15.11
N ASP A 216 -6.94 6.02 -14.50
CA ASP A 216 -6.70 5.96 -13.06
C ASP A 216 -5.61 6.94 -12.63
N HIS A 217 -4.54 7.08 -13.42
CA HIS A 217 -3.51 8.10 -13.18
C HIS A 217 -4.05 9.52 -13.30
N ARG A 218 -4.89 9.84 -14.30
CA ARG A 218 -5.51 11.17 -14.43
C ARG A 218 -6.48 11.46 -13.30
N ARG A 219 -7.36 10.52 -12.94
CA ARG A 219 -8.27 10.66 -11.79
C ARG A 219 -7.49 10.90 -10.49
N MET A 220 -6.36 10.22 -10.31
CA MET A 220 -5.47 10.49 -9.18
C MET A 220 -4.93 11.92 -9.21
N THR A 221 -4.43 12.38 -10.36
CA THR A 221 -3.93 13.74 -10.53
C THR A 221 -5.01 14.79 -10.28
N ASP A 222 -6.22 14.59 -10.81
CA ASP A 222 -7.36 15.50 -10.62
C ASP A 222 -7.75 15.57 -9.14
N LEU A 223 -7.79 14.42 -8.46
CA LEU A 223 -8.08 14.34 -7.03
C LEU A 223 -7.02 15.04 -6.18
N LEU A 224 -5.74 14.78 -6.45
CA LEU A 224 -4.61 15.43 -5.76
C LEU A 224 -4.61 16.95 -6.00
N THR A 225 -4.93 17.38 -7.22
CA THR A 225 -5.04 18.79 -7.59
C THR A 225 -6.23 19.45 -6.88
N TRP A 226 -7.37 18.78 -6.79
CA TRP A 226 -8.53 19.26 -6.03
C TRP A 226 -8.24 19.37 -4.54
N MET A 227 -7.49 18.42 -3.96
CA MET A 227 -7.06 18.49 -2.56
C MET A 227 -6.05 19.62 -2.30
N SER A 228 -5.32 20.04 -3.34
CA SER A 228 -4.23 21.01 -3.22
C SER A 228 -4.73 22.35 -2.67
N GLY A 229 -4.07 22.84 -1.62
CA GLY A 229 -4.42 24.10 -0.94
C GLY A 229 -5.73 24.10 -0.12
N LYS A 230 -6.45 22.97 0.00
CA LYS A 230 -7.67 22.87 0.82
C LYS A 230 -7.39 22.46 2.26
N SER A 231 -8.13 23.02 3.20
CA SER A 231 -8.21 22.48 4.57
C SER A 231 -9.06 21.21 4.62
N LEU A 232 -8.84 20.41 5.67
CA LEU A 232 -9.65 19.21 5.92
C LEU A 232 -11.14 19.55 6.05
N GLN A 233 -11.47 20.63 6.75
CA GLN A 233 -12.87 21.04 6.95
C GLN A 233 -13.56 21.41 5.64
N GLU A 234 -12.92 22.21 4.78
CA GLU A 234 -13.48 22.58 3.47
C GLU A 234 -13.73 21.35 2.59
N ALA A 235 -12.81 20.40 2.63
CA ALA A 235 -12.93 19.16 1.87
C ALA A 235 -14.07 18.27 2.41
N LEU A 236 -14.19 18.13 3.74
CA LEU A 236 -15.28 17.38 4.37
C LEU A 236 -16.65 18.02 4.09
N ASP A 237 -16.75 19.34 4.19
CA ASP A 237 -18.00 20.07 3.90
C ASP A 237 -18.45 19.85 2.45
N TYR A 238 -17.51 19.82 1.51
CA TYR A 238 -17.80 19.51 0.11
C TYR A 238 -18.26 18.06 -0.06
N ILE A 239 -17.49 17.10 0.47
CA ILE A 239 -17.80 15.66 0.35
C ILE A 239 -19.19 15.36 0.92
N LEU A 240 -19.50 15.84 2.13
CA LEU A 240 -20.78 15.57 2.79
C LEU A 240 -21.97 16.24 2.08
N LYS A 241 -21.75 17.28 1.28
CA LYS A 241 -22.80 17.87 0.42
C LYS A 241 -22.99 17.12 -0.89
N SER A 242 -21.99 16.39 -1.35
CA SER A 242 -21.94 15.77 -2.67
C SER A 242 -22.12 14.24 -2.68
N VAL A 243 -22.12 13.59 -1.51
CA VAL A 243 -22.37 12.14 -1.41
C VAL A 243 -23.84 11.81 -1.62
N ASP A 244 -24.10 10.75 -2.37
CA ASP A 244 -25.42 10.10 -2.44
C ASP A 244 -25.65 9.21 -1.21
N TYR A 245 -26.61 9.61 -0.38
CA TYR A 245 -26.98 8.92 0.86
C TYR A 245 -27.94 7.74 0.66
N GLN A 246 -28.24 7.33 -0.59
CA GLN A 246 -28.98 6.08 -0.84
C GLN A 246 -28.22 4.83 -0.37
N GLN A 247 -26.89 4.86 -0.42
CA GLN A 247 -26.04 3.70 -0.09
C GLN A 247 -25.53 3.70 1.35
N ILE A 248 -25.55 4.85 2.03
CA ILE A 248 -25.04 5.00 3.39
C ILE A 248 -25.75 6.16 4.12
N ASP A 249 -26.03 5.96 5.41
CA ASP A 249 -26.52 7.02 6.27
C ASP A 249 -25.43 8.06 6.59
N ARG A 250 -25.82 9.34 6.73
CA ARG A 250 -24.89 10.45 6.95
C ARG A 250 -24.12 10.34 8.26
N GLU A 251 -24.78 9.96 9.36
CA GLU A 251 -24.08 9.80 10.63
C GLU A 251 -23.13 8.60 10.60
N ARG A 252 -23.54 7.51 9.94
CA ARG A 252 -22.67 6.35 9.73
C ARG A 252 -21.42 6.73 8.93
N LEU A 253 -21.57 7.49 7.85
CA LEU A 253 -20.45 7.96 7.04
C LEU A 253 -19.48 8.83 7.87
N LEU A 254 -20.00 9.77 8.66
CA LEU A 254 -19.20 10.61 9.54
C LEU A 254 -18.36 9.79 10.52
N ARG A 255 -18.98 8.83 11.21
CA ARG A 255 -18.27 7.94 12.15
C ARG A 255 -17.15 7.15 11.46
N LEU A 256 -17.39 6.68 10.23
CA LEU A 256 -16.37 5.95 9.46
C LEU A 256 -15.21 6.86 9.02
N ILE A 257 -15.53 8.09 8.60
CA ILE A 257 -14.52 9.10 8.24
C ILE A 257 -13.66 9.42 9.47
N GLU A 258 -14.26 9.78 10.60
CA GLU A 258 -13.56 10.09 11.85
C GLU A 258 -12.65 8.94 12.29
N PHE A 259 -13.15 7.71 12.22
CA PHE A 259 -12.35 6.52 12.51
C PHE A 259 -11.14 6.39 11.57
N CYS A 260 -11.32 6.60 10.27
CA CYS A 260 -10.22 6.52 9.30
C CYS A 260 -9.19 7.63 9.56
N LEU A 261 -9.63 8.87 9.80
CA LEU A 261 -8.75 9.99 10.12
C LEU A 261 -7.91 9.68 11.37
N ALA A 262 -8.51 9.16 12.44
CA ALA A 262 -7.80 8.80 13.67
C ALA A 262 -6.84 7.61 13.49
N LYS A 263 -7.13 6.67 12.57
CA LYS A 263 -6.29 5.50 12.30
C LYS A 263 -4.98 5.87 11.61
N TYR A 264 -5.02 6.85 10.71
CA TYR A 264 -3.91 7.21 9.84
C TYR A 264 -3.06 8.38 10.37
N GLN A 265 -3.37 8.87 11.58
CA GLN A 265 -2.54 9.80 12.38
C GLN A 265 -1.40 9.07 13.11
#